data_AF-A0A7J0D523-F1
#
_entry.id   AF-A0A7J0D523-F1
#
_cell.length_a   1.000
_cell.length_b   1.000
_cell.length_c   1.000
_cell.angle_alpha   90.00
_cell.angle_beta   90.00
_cell.angle_gamma   90.00
#
_symmetry.space_group_name_H-M   'P 1'
#
loop_
_entity.id
_entity.type
_entity.pdbx_description
1 polymer ?
#
loop_
_entity_poly.entity_id
_entity_poly.type
_entity_poly.pdbx_seq_one_letter_code
_entity_poly.pdbx_strand_id
1 'polypeptide(L)'
;MSPRPNDQDRTELRDLVAEAAQHRATERERLEAEFWQQIDLLQNRYHGAQQDIADELGIKRNQILRQTKRYRPAAQDPATD
;
A
#
# COMPACT_ATOMS: atom_id res chain seq x y z
N MET A 1 25.64 32.86 12.41
CA MET A 1 24.77 32.84 11.21
C MET A 1 25.38 31.86 10.24
N SER A 2 24.64 30.82 9.83
CA SER A 2 25.10 29.95 8.73
C SER A 2 25.03 30.72 7.41
N PRO A 3 26.05 30.63 6.54
CA PRO A 3 26.04 31.30 5.24
C PRO A 3 24.84 30.81 4.41
N ARG A 4 24.32 31.68 3.54
CA ARG A 4 23.24 31.29 2.63
C ARG A 4 23.75 30.17 1.71
N PRO A 5 22.97 29.09 1.53
CA PRO A 5 23.37 27.99 0.65
C PRO A 5 23.55 28.50 -0.78
N ASN A 6 24.56 27.98 -1.47
CA ASN A 6 24.79 28.25 -2.88
C ASN A 6 23.74 27.46 -3.72
N ASP A 7 23.74 27.66 -5.04
CA ASP A 7 22.76 26.99 -5.91
C ASP A 7 23.02 25.48 -6.06
N GLN A 8 24.26 25.02 -5.85
CA GLN A 8 24.60 23.60 -5.80
C GLN A 8 23.98 22.92 -4.57
N ASP A 9 24.15 23.50 -3.38
CA ASP A 9 23.59 22.99 -2.13
C ASP A 9 22.04 22.90 -2.21
N ARG A 10 21.40 23.86 -2.88
CA ARG A 10 19.95 23.87 -3.12
C ARG A 10 19.52 22.77 -4.08
N THR A 11 20.34 22.46 -5.09
CA THR A 11 20.07 21.42 -6.07
C THR A 11 20.22 20.05 -5.43
N GLU A 12 21.31 19.82 -4.71
CA GLU A 12 21.55 18.58 -3.96
C GLU A 12 20.42 18.29 -2.95
N LEU A 13 19.97 19.31 -2.20
CA LEU A 13 18.82 19.13 -1.30
C LEU A 13 17.55 18.71 -2.05
N ARG A 14 17.27 19.28 -3.22
CA ARG A 14 16.09 18.93 -4.02
C ARG A 14 16.17 17.48 -4.51
N ASP A 15 17.35 17.04 -4.94
CA ASP A 15 17.58 15.68 -5.42
C ASP A 15 17.41 14.68 -4.27
N LEU A 16 17.98 14.95 -3.09
CA LEU A 16 17.81 14.14 -1.89
C LEU A 16 16.33 14.05 -1.45
N VAL A 17 15.60 15.17 -1.53
CA VAL A 17 14.16 15.18 -1.22
C VAL A 17 13.37 14.39 -2.26
N ALA A 18 13.72 14.46 -3.54
CA ALA A 18 13.08 13.69 -4.60
C ALA A 18 13.29 12.18 -4.39
N GLU A 19 14.52 11.77 -4.05
CA GLU A 19 14.84 10.38 -3.71
C GLU A 19 14.05 9.90 -2.49
N ALA A 20 14.05 10.68 -1.40
CA ALA A 20 13.29 10.35 -0.20
C ALA A 20 11.77 10.27 -0.48
N ALA A 21 11.25 11.14 -1.34
CA ALA A 21 9.84 11.11 -1.75
C ALA A 21 9.52 9.86 -2.57
N GLN A 22 10.40 9.46 -3.49
CA GLN A 22 10.26 8.24 -4.27
C GLN A 22 10.30 7.00 -3.37
N HIS A 23 11.26 6.93 -2.44
CA HIS A 23 11.36 5.84 -1.48
C HIS A 23 10.08 5.72 -0.63
N ARG A 24 9.56 6.86 -0.13
CA ARG A 24 8.30 6.88 0.61
C ARG A 24 7.12 6.39 -0.24
N ALA A 25 7.06 6.72 -1.52
CA ALA A 25 6.00 6.26 -2.40
C ALA A 25 6.05 4.74 -2.58
N THR A 26 7.22 4.20 -2.92
CA THR A 26 7.44 2.75 -3.08
C THR A 26 7.10 1.98 -1.81
N GLU A 27 7.57 2.45 -0.65
CA GLU A 27 7.32 1.75 0.61
C GLU A 27 5.85 1.79 1.00
N ARG A 28 5.14 2.89 0.74
CA ARG A 28 3.69 2.96 0.93
C ARG A 28 2.95 1.96 0.04
N GLU A 29 3.35 1.84 -1.23
CA GLU A 29 2.74 0.86 -2.13
C GLU A 29 2.98 -0.57 -1.67
N ARG A 30 4.18 -0.88 -1.18
CA ARG A 30 4.53 -2.17 -0.61
C ARG A 30 3.68 -2.49 0.63
N LEU A 31 3.62 -1.58 1.58
CA LEU A 31 2.85 -1.75 2.83
C LEU A 31 1.36 -1.89 2.54
N GLU A 32 0.83 -1.12 1.59
CA GLU A 32 -0.57 -1.25 1.15
C GLU A 32 -0.84 -2.62 0.52
N ALA A 33 0.07 -3.11 -0.33
CA ALA A 33 -0.05 -4.43 -0.93
C ALA A 33 0.00 -5.55 0.11
N GLU A 34 0.95 -5.49 1.03
CA GLU A 34 1.10 -6.48 2.12
C GLU A 34 -0.15 -6.50 3.00
N PHE A 35 -0.67 -5.32 3.36
CA PHE A 35 -1.91 -5.21 4.12
C PHE A 35 -3.07 -5.93 3.42
N TRP A 36 -3.33 -5.62 2.14
CA TRP A 36 -4.46 -6.24 1.43
C TRP A 36 -4.27 -7.73 1.18
N GLN A 37 -3.04 -8.20 1.03
CA GLN A 37 -2.75 -9.64 0.95
C GLN A 37 -3.06 -10.36 2.26
N GLN A 38 -2.73 -9.76 3.41
CA GLN A 38 -3.12 -10.31 4.71
C GLN A 38 -4.64 -10.33 4.89
N ILE A 39 -5.35 -9.27 4.46
CA ILE A 39 -6.81 -9.23 4.46
C ILE A 39 -7.41 -10.32 3.56
N ASP A 40 -6.82 -10.63 2.41
CA ASP A 40 -7.29 -11.70 1.51
C ASP A 40 -7.25 -13.08 2.20
N LEU A 41 -6.25 -13.33 3.05
CA LEU A 41 -6.17 -14.54 3.86
C LEU A 41 -7.21 -14.54 5.00
N LEU A 42 -7.45 -13.39 5.62
CA LEU A 42 -8.36 -13.27 6.77
C LEU A 42 -9.83 -13.36 6.39
N GLN A 43 -10.23 -12.83 5.22
CA GLN A 43 -11.64 -12.82 4.81
C GLN A 43 -12.26 -14.21 4.57
N ASN A 44 -11.43 -15.26 4.48
CA ASN A 44 -11.86 -16.65 4.29
C ASN A 44 -11.85 -17.48 5.58
N ARG A 45 -11.57 -16.87 6.75
CA ARG A 45 -11.45 -17.58 8.05
C ARG A 45 -12.76 -18.22 8.52
N TYR A 46 -13.88 -17.57 8.26
CA TYR A 46 -15.22 -18.07 8.60
C TYR A 46 -16.28 -17.37 7.75
N HIS A 47 -17.49 -17.94 7.71
CA HIS A 47 -18.62 -17.32 7.02
C HIS A 47 -19.00 -16.00 7.70
N GLY A 48 -18.86 -14.89 6.98
CA GLY A 48 -19.13 -13.55 7.50
C GLY A 48 -17.88 -12.71 7.78
N ALA A 49 -16.67 -13.30 7.79
CA ALA A 49 -15.43 -12.60 8.12
C ALA A 49 -15.17 -11.35 7.26
N GLN A 50 -15.58 -11.37 5.99
CA GLN A 50 -15.47 -10.20 5.11
C GLN A 50 -16.29 -9.00 5.61
N GLN A 51 -17.46 -9.23 6.22
CA GLN A 51 -18.29 -8.17 6.79
C GLN A 51 -17.65 -7.63 8.07
N ASP A 52 -17.21 -8.51 8.97
CA ASP A 52 -16.58 -8.11 10.22
C ASP A 52 -15.28 -7.32 10.00
N ILE A 53 -14.47 -7.72 9.01
CA ILE A 53 -13.30 -6.95 8.57
C ILE A 53 -13.71 -5.58 8.02
N ALA A 54 -14.79 -5.51 7.24
CA ALA A 54 -15.26 -4.24 6.68
C ALA A 54 -15.71 -3.28 7.80
N ASP A 55 -16.40 -3.81 8.81
CA ASP A 55 -16.85 -3.05 9.97
C ASP A 55 -15.68 -2.57 10.83
N GLU A 56 -14.68 -3.42 11.07
CA GLU A 56 -13.44 -3.05 11.80
C GLU A 56 -12.64 -1.98 11.07
N LEU A 57 -12.51 -2.10 9.74
CA LEU A 57 -11.79 -1.12 8.92
C LEU A 57 -12.63 0.14 8.62
N GLY A 58 -13.90 0.18 9.02
CA GLY A 58 -14.81 1.31 8.74
C GLY A 58 -15.06 1.54 7.24
N ILE A 59 -15.00 0.49 6.43
CA ILE A 59 -15.19 0.55 4.97
C ILE A 59 -16.29 -0.39 4.51
N LYS A 60 -16.69 -0.28 3.24
CA LYS A 60 -17.75 -1.15 2.69
C LYS A 60 -17.21 -2.55 2.42
N ARG A 61 -18.03 -3.58 2.66
CA ARG A 61 -17.70 -4.98 2.30
C ARG A 61 -17.22 -5.16 0.85
N ASN A 62 -17.86 -4.47 -0.10
CA ASN A 62 -17.43 -4.51 -1.52
C ASN A 62 -16.06 -3.88 -1.77
N GLN A 63 -15.62 -2.96 -0.90
CA GLN A 63 -14.29 -2.38 -0.98
C GLN A 63 -13.21 -3.41 -0.61
N ILE A 64 -13.47 -4.27 0.39
CA ILE A 64 -12.60 -5.39 0.72
C ILE A 64 -12.34 -6.25 -0.52
N LEU A 65 -13.42 -6.73 -1.16
CA LEU A 65 -13.32 -7.59 -2.34
C LEU A 65 -12.51 -6.94 -3.47
N ARG A 66 -12.75 -5.64 -3.73
CA ARG A 66 -12.05 -4.90 -4.78
C ARG A 66 -10.55 -4.76 -4.48
N GLN A 67 -10.20 -4.44 -3.24
CA GLN A 67 -8.81 -4.20 -2.87
C GLN A 67 -8.04 -5.50 -2.78
N THR A 68 -8.58 -6.55 -2.14
CA THR A 68 -7.89 -7.84 -2.10
C THR A 68 -7.67 -8.42 -3.49
N LYS A 69 -8.64 -8.25 -4.42
CA LYS A 69 -8.46 -8.63 -5.82
C LYS A 69 -7.38 -7.80 -6.53
N ARG A 70 -7.29 -6.50 -6.25
CA ARG A 70 -6.29 -5.59 -6.84
C ARG A 70 -4.86 -5.96 -6.43
N TYR A 71 -4.67 -6.40 -5.19
CA TYR A 71 -3.35 -6.67 -4.61
C TYR A 71 -3.01 -8.17 -4.54
N ARG A 72 -3.88 -9.03 -5.08
CA ARG A 72 -3.61 -10.47 -5.19
C ARG A 72 -2.37 -10.70 -6.06
N PRO A 73 -1.37 -11.48 -5.60
CA PRO A 73 -0.22 -11.87 -6.41
C PRO A 73 -0.68 -12.62 -7.67
N ALA A 74 -0.08 -12.31 -8.83
CA ALA A 74 -0.36 -13.02 -10.09
C ALA A 74 -0.13 -14.55 -10.03
N ALA A 75 0.66 -15.02 -9.06
CA ALA A 75 0.89 -16.45 -8.83
C ALA A 75 -0.24 -17.15 -8.03
N GLN A 76 -1.24 -16.41 -7.56
CA GLN A 76 -2.36 -16.91 -6.75
C GLN A 76 -3.71 -16.86 -7.48
N ASP A 77 -3.73 -16.63 -8.79
CA ASP A 77 -4.92 -16.93 -9.58
C ASP A 77 -5.01 -18.45 -9.75
N PRO A 78 -5.98 -19.14 -9.10
CA PRO A 78 -6.36 -20.44 -9.62
C PRO A 78 -6.97 -20.16 -10.98
N ALA A 79 -6.23 -20.49 -12.04
CA ALA A 79 -6.77 -20.57 -13.39
C ALA A 79 -8.08 -21.36 -13.28
N THR A 80 -9.19 -20.64 -13.40
CA THR A 80 -10.51 -21.24 -13.45
C THR A 80 -10.68 -21.64 -14.91
N ASP A 81 -10.42 -22.92 -15.19
CA ASP A 81 -10.97 -23.63 -16.34
C ASP A 81 -12.34 -24.19 -15.93
#